data_AF-A0A7G8DSQ3-F1
#
_entry.id   AF-A0A7G8DSQ3-F1
#
_cell.length_a   1.000
_cell.length_b   1.000
_cell.length_c   1.000
_cell.angle_alpha   90.00
_cell.angle_beta   90.00
_cell.angle_gamma   90.00
#
_symmetry.space_group_name_H-M   'P 1'
#
loop_
_entity.id
_entity.type
_entity.pdbx_description
1 polymer ?
#
loop_
_entity_poly.entity_id
_entity_poly.type
_entity_poly.pdbx_seq_one_letter_code
_entity_poly.pdbx_strand_id
1 'polypeptide(L)'
;MTPSESLQVSIGGDIWWGGFTADLAITNSSDQALEDWTISFTSRHQLDRNAWGVALESESLENGLTRYTLTGADWGSRIPAGATINVGFNGTQGSELGRDGSLTEQMLVSEAGWNTNTSTDTNPDYAMTMAEMSMNAAGMDDHAGHDHSMHQHAASAGAYRDINSWGNFHDSNHNSEHNELVGGRTAITTEALTAYNGLRAFAGLDAVGVEAVGEWAFTNGMTNNSQAWGNDTKGVGLWYAMQGAKVGWIADQAYDPQILADIQRTARLGSQDDVMEMVREFGHAGFADYIEQSGLRNNFINTLKMEPHYGGWMHGRTHGFLDIEGVAIAHDINHLTVLGWDQDQPFMNDTFDWPQWPALDVSDSTVINYYQGIVSLGNPLAQNLEALASPGVINQEPQPVPSPGSILPEIQPEEADPLTGEPLDIEISGDLWWGGFTASLTVTNQSEQQLEDWSLSFNSNHKFYGESWGVDVATEQLGGELYRYELSGADWGSSIGAGQSMTVGFNALSGTDLGRSGNLSEAMLLAADSEITPL
;
A
#
# COMPACT_ATOMS: atom_id res chain seq x y z
N MET A 1 -16.13 6.01 -42.36
CA MET A 1 -14.86 5.97 -41.62
C MET A 1 -14.51 4.51 -41.45
N THR A 2 -13.29 4.11 -41.78
CA THR A 2 -12.79 2.74 -41.57
C THR A 2 -12.73 2.45 -40.06
N PRO A 3 -12.99 1.21 -39.60
CA PRO A 3 -13.12 0.88 -38.16
C PRO A 3 -11.82 0.97 -37.33
N SER A 4 -10.70 1.43 -37.91
CA SER A 4 -9.38 1.43 -37.28
C SER A 4 -8.97 2.77 -36.63
N GLU A 5 -9.86 3.77 -36.54
CA GLU A 5 -9.53 5.11 -36.00
C GLU A 5 -10.37 5.53 -34.77
N SER A 6 -11.07 4.61 -34.12
CA SER A 6 -11.90 4.92 -32.93
C SER A 6 -11.11 5.05 -31.63
N LEU A 7 -9.90 4.50 -31.55
CA LEU A 7 -9.02 4.55 -30.36
C LEU A 7 -7.74 5.32 -30.67
N GLN A 8 -7.50 6.40 -29.91
CA GLN A 8 -6.22 7.10 -29.88
C GLN A 8 -5.50 6.74 -28.58
N VAL A 9 -4.21 6.42 -28.67
CA VAL A 9 -3.37 6.07 -27.53
C VAL A 9 -2.23 7.08 -27.44
N SER A 10 -2.00 7.65 -26.27
CA SER A 10 -0.78 8.40 -25.96
C SER A 10 -0.08 7.78 -24.76
N ILE A 11 1.23 7.61 -24.87
CA ILE A 11 2.06 7.04 -23.81
C ILE A 11 2.88 8.15 -23.15
N GLY A 12 2.80 8.21 -21.83
CA GLY A 12 3.74 8.91 -20.95
C GLY A 12 4.24 7.97 -19.86
N GLY A 13 4.78 8.56 -18.80
CA GLY A 13 5.29 7.85 -17.63
C GLY A 13 6.76 8.16 -17.38
N ASP A 14 7.39 7.36 -16.53
CA ASP A 14 8.70 7.63 -15.97
C ASP A 14 9.64 6.43 -16.13
N ILE A 15 10.89 6.72 -16.45
CA ILE A 15 12.02 5.80 -16.45
C ILE A 15 12.66 5.88 -15.07
N TRP A 16 13.01 4.71 -14.53
CA TRP A 16 13.75 4.60 -13.27
C TRP A 16 14.81 3.51 -13.40
N TRP A 17 15.66 3.34 -12.38
CA TRP A 17 16.84 2.48 -12.49
C TRP A 17 16.47 1.01 -12.79
N GLY A 18 16.76 0.54 -14.00
CA GLY A 18 16.48 -0.83 -14.44
C GLY A 18 15.07 -1.08 -14.98
N GLY A 19 14.17 -0.10 -14.91
CA GLY A 19 12.78 -0.24 -15.36
C GLY A 19 12.11 1.07 -15.75
N PHE A 20 10.80 1.02 -15.88
CA PHE A 20 9.95 2.15 -16.21
C PHE A 20 8.51 1.87 -15.78
N THR A 21 7.76 2.95 -15.64
CA THR A 21 6.31 2.98 -15.47
C THR A 21 5.71 3.64 -16.71
N ALA A 22 4.71 3.00 -17.32
CA ALA A 22 4.06 3.49 -18.52
C ALA A 22 2.60 3.85 -18.24
N ASP A 23 2.25 5.11 -18.51
CA ASP A 23 0.89 5.65 -18.41
C ASP A 23 0.30 5.82 -19.81
N LEU A 24 -0.82 5.15 -20.06
CA LEU A 24 -1.48 5.11 -21.35
C LEU A 24 -2.81 5.85 -21.25
N ALA A 25 -2.90 7.03 -21.87
CA ALA A 25 -4.17 7.71 -22.08
C ALA A 25 -4.83 7.17 -23.36
N ILE A 26 -5.97 6.50 -23.20
CA ILE A 26 -6.73 5.86 -24.27
C ILE A 26 -8.01 6.64 -24.48
N THR A 27 -8.11 7.29 -25.64
CA THR A 27 -9.24 8.15 -26.01
C THR A 27 -10.14 7.48 -27.02
N ASN A 28 -11.40 7.28 -26.65
CA ASN A 28 -12.45 6.86 -27.56
C ASN A 28 -12.93 8.05 -28.39
N SER A 29 -12.50 8.11 -29.65
CA SER A 29 -12.84 9.17 -30.60
C SER A 29 -14.15 8.93 -31.34
N SER A 30 -14.86 7.83 -31.02
CA SER A 30 -16.14 7.49 -31.65
C SER A 30 -17.33 8.13 -30.93
N ASP A 31 -18.50 8.02 -31.54
CA ASP A 31 -19.78 8.52 -31.01
C ASP A 31 -20.55 7.47 -30.18
N GLN A 32 -19.96 6.29 -29.98
CA GLN A 32 -20.51 5.20 -29.15
C GLN A 32 -19.54 4.85 -28.02
N ALA A 33 -20.05 4.26 -26.94
CA ALA A 33 -19.18 3.70 -25.91
C ALA A 33 -18.44 2.48 -26.46
N LEU A 34 -17.16 2.35 -26.12
CA LEU A 34 -16.37 1.14 -26.39
C LEU A 34 -16.43 0.24 -25.18
N GLU A 35 -16.81 -1.00 -25.41
CA GLU A 35 -16.78 -2.12 -24.46
C GLU A 35 -15.90 -3.21 -25.12
N ASP A 36 -15.02 -3.85 -24.35
CA ASP A 36 -14.10 -4.90 -24.82
C ASP A 36 -13.08 -4.45 -25.89
N TRP A 37 -12.46 -3.29 -25.68
CA TRP A 37 -11.40 -2.80 -26.56
C TRP A 37 -10.07 -3.54 -26.31
N THR A 38 -9.29 -3.69 -27.39
CA THR A 38 -7.96 -4.30 -27.34
C THR A 38 -6.97 -3.47 -28.16
N ILE A 39 -5.77 -3.30 -27.62
CA ILE A 39 -4.62 -2.70 -28.31
C ILE A 39 -3.43 -3.64 -28.22
N SER A 40 -2.68 -3.77 -29.32
CA SER A 40 -1.47 -4.58 -29.35
C SER A 40 -0.28 -3.78 -29.86
N PHE A 41 0.89 -4.02 -29.26
CA PHE A 41 2.15 -3.43 -29.68
C PHE A 41 3.28 -4.44 -29.47
N THR A 42 4.43 -4.17 -30.07
CA THR A 42 5.61 -5.03 -29.93
C THR A 42 6.70 -4.26 -29.21
N SER A 43 7.28 -4.84 -28.18
CA SER A 43 8.35 -4.23 -27.38
C SER A 43 9.51 -5.18 -27.18
N ARG A 44 10.70 -4.62 -26.99
CA ARG A 44 11.90 -5.34 -26.52
C ARG A 44 11.99 -5.41 -25.00
N HIS A 45 11.15 -4.64 -24.31
CA HIS A 45 11.09 -4.56 -22.87
C HIS A 45 10.25 -5.70 -22.30
N GLN A 46 10.53 -6.08 -21.05
CA GLN A 46 9.76 -7.07 -20.34
C GLN A 46 8.73 -6.36 -19.46
N LEU A 47 7.45 -6.52 -19.79
CA LEU A 47 6.38 -5.89 -19.01
C LEU A 47 5.97 -6.80 -17.85
N ASP A 48 5.61 -6.17 -16.74
CA ASP A 48 4.98 -6.83 -15.60
C ASP A 48 3.53 -7.17 -15.96
N ARG A 49 3.08 -8.36 -15.55
CA ARG A 49 1.70 -8.81 -15.75
C ARG A 49 0.72 -8.12 -14.80
N ASN A 50 1.21 -7.52 -13.72
CA ASN A 50 0.42 -6.73 -12.76
C ASN A 50 0.14 -5.32 -13.29
N ALA A 51 -0.53 -5.23 -14.45
CA ALA A 51 -0.96 -3.98 -15.06
C ALA A 51 -2.27 -3.46 -14.41
N TRP A 52 -2.53 -2.16 -14.46
CA TRP A 52 -3.77 -1.55 -13.93
C TRP A 52 -4.66 -1.02 -15.06
N GLY A 53 -5.96 -1.28 -14.93
CA GLY A 53 -6.97 -0.89 -15.93
C GLY A 53 -6.90 -1.71 -17.24
N VAL A 54 -5.95 -2.64 -17.36
CA VAL A 54 -5.81 -3.58 -18.49
C VAL A 54 -5.37 -4.96 -18.02
N ALA A 55 -5.83 -5.99 -18.72
CA ALA A 55 -5.24 -7.31 -18.70
C ALA A 55 -4.15 -7.39 -19.79
N LEU A 56 -3.00 -7.96 -19.45
CA LEU A 56 -1.84 -8.06 -20.32
C LEU A 56 -1.56 -9.51 -20.72
N GLU A 57 -1.57 -9.75 -22.04
CA GLU A 57 -1.10 -11.00 -22.64
C GLU A 57 0.20 -10.75 -23.42
N SER A 58 1.07 -11.77 -23.49
CA SER A 58 2.39 -11.67 -24.11
C SER A 58 2.68 -12.87 -25.01
N GLU A 59 3.18 -12.61 -26.22
CA GLU A 59 3.64 -13.62 -27.19
C GLU A 59 5.10 -13.32 -27.59
N SER A 60 6.02 -14.25 -27.33
CA SER A 60 7.43 -14.11 -27.73
C SER A 60 7.59 -14.27 -29.25
N LEU A 61 8.35 -13.37 -29.87
CA LEU A 61 8.64 -13.38 -31.31
C LEU A 61 10.09 -13.84 -31.56
N GLU A 62 10.36 -14.39 -32.74
CA GLU A 62 11.67 -14.98 -33.11
C GLU A 62 12.86 -14.00 -33.08
N ASN A 63 12.61 -12.69 -33.02
CA ASN A 63 13.62 -11.62 -33.07
C ASN A 63 13.96 -11.01 -31.70
N GLY A 64 13.62 -11.68 -30.60
CA GLY A 64 13.86 -11.18 -29.25
C GLY A 64 12.92 -10.03 -28.84
N LEU A 65 11.84 -9.84 -29.59
CA LEU A 65 10.75 -8.96 -29.21
C LEU A 65 9.61 -9.77 -28.60
N THR A 66 8.76 -9.11 -27.84
CA THR A 66 7.52 -9.65 -27.30
C THR A 66 6.37 -8.80 -27.82
N ARG A 67 5.36 -9.45 -28.40
CA ARG A 67 4.08 -8.81 -28.70
C ARG A 67 3.24 -8.81 -27.43
N TYR A 68 2.80 -7.63 -27.03
CA TYR A 68 1.87 -7.44 -25.93
C TYR A 68 0.50 -7.09 -26.45
N THR A 69 -0.52 -7.68 -25.85
CA THR A 69 -1.93 -7.39 -26.10
C THR A 69 -2.55 -6.92 -24.79
N LEU A 70 -3.02 -5.68 -24.77
CA LEU A 70 -3.71 -5.07 -23.65
C LEU A 70 -5.21 -5.07 -23.95
N THR A 71 -5.99 -5.63 -23.04
CA THR A 71 -7.45 -5.62 -23.09
C THR A 71 -7.98 -4.85 -21.89
N GLY A 72 -8.95 -3.95 -22.09
CA GLY A 72 -9.52 -3.18 -20.99
C GLY A 72 -10.01 -4.09 -19.84
N ALA A 73 -9.57 -3.82 -18.62
CA ALA A 73 -9.95 -4.56 -17.42
C ALA A 73 -10.36 -3.60 -16.30
N ASP A 74 -11.13 -4.09 -15.33
CA ASP A 74 -11.65 -3.31 -14.21
C ASP A 74 -12.31 -2.00 -14.68
N TRP A 75 -11.89 -0.85 -14.14
CA TRP A 75 -12.39 0.46 -14.50
C TRP A 75 -12.01 0.89 -15.93
N GLY A 76 -11.01 0.24 -16.55
CA GLY A 76 -10.61 0.47 -17.94
C GLY A 76 -11.41 -0.33 -18.97
N SER A 77 -12.31 -1.22 -18.56
CA SER A 77 -13.12 -2.08 -19.46
C SER A 77 -14.06 -1.31 -20.41
N ARG A 78 -14.47 -0.09 -20.04
CA ARG A 78 -15.43 0.72 -20.79
C ARG A 78 -14.98 2.15 -20.98
N ILE A 79 -15.00 2.64 -22.22
CA ILE A 79 -14.67 4.04 -22.55
C ILE A 79 -15.89 4.71 -23.18
N PRO A 80 -16.57 5.66 -22.48
CA PRO A 80 -17.66 6.42 -23.07
C PRO A 80 -17.27 7.15 -24.37
N ALA A 81 -18.25 7.45 -25.23
CA ALA A 81 -18.03 8.21 -26.45
C ALA A 81 -17.33 9.55 -26.14
N GLY A 82 -16.22 9.84 -26.83
CA GLY A 82 -15.42 11.06 -26.63
C GLY A 82 -14.60 11.10 -25.34
N ALA A 83 -14.61 10.05 -24.51
CA ALA A 83 -13.89 10.04 -23.23
C ALA A 83 -12.48 9.45 -23.35
N THR A 84 -11.64 9.78 -22.37
CA THR A 84 -10.29 9.26 -22.20
C THR A 84 -10.20 8.51 -20.88
N ILE A 85 -9.51 7.37 -20.88
CA ILE A 85 -9.15 6.59 -19.69
C ILE A 85 -7.63 6.47 -19.57
N ASN A 86 -7.07 6.36 -18.37
CA ASN A 86 -5.62 6.34 -18.13
C ASN A 86 -5.18 5.02 -17.48
N VAL A 87 -4.79 4.04 -18.28
CA VAL A 87 -4.34 2.69 -17.83
C VAL A 87 -2.83 2.64 -17.79
N GLY A 88 -2.23 1.58 -17.24
CA GLY A 88 -0.76 1.50 -17.21
C GLY A 88 -0.19 0.18 -16.76
N PHE A 89 1.15 0.12 -16.79
CA PHE A 89 1.94 -1.03 -16.37
C PHE A 89 3.37 -0.63 -16.04
N ASN A 90 4.02 -1.47 -15.23
CA ASN A 90 5.46 -1.42 -15.02
C ASN A 90 6.20 -2.35 -15.99
N GLY A 91 7.48 -2.08 -16.22
CA GLY A 91 8.34 -2.98 -17.01
C GLY A 91 9.82 -2.82 -16.71
N THR A 92 10.60 -3.82 -17.09
CA THR A 92 12.06 -3.80 -17.00
C THR A 92 12.69 -3.47 -18.35
N GLN A 93 13.83 -2.79 -18.28
CA GLN A 93 14.53 -2.30 -19.45
C GLN A 93 15.24 -3.44 -20.22
N GLY A 94 14.59 -3.98 -21.25
CA GLY A 94 15.25 -4.92 -22.19
C GLY A 94 16.31 -4.27 -23.09
N SER A 95 16.28 -2.94 -23.21
CA SER A 95 17.41 -2.12 -23.66
C SER A 95 17.52 -0.88 -22.79
N GLU A 96 18.72 -0.33 -22.64
CA GLU A 96 18.98 0.85 -21.82
C GLU A 96 18.15 2.06 -22.27
N LEU A 97 17.24 2.51 -21.39
CA LEU A 97 16.45 3.73 -21.53
C LEU A 97 17.01 4.88 -20.69
N GLY A 98 17.74 4.56 -19.62
CA GLY A 98 18.28 5.54 -18.67
C GLY A 98 18.03 5.11 -17.23
N ARG A 99 18.46 5.94 -16.27
CA ARG A 99 18.24 5.71 -14.84
C ARG A 99 17.11 6.56 -14.25
N ASP A 100 16.69 7.57 -15.00
CA ASP A 100 15.68 8.57 -14.67
C ASP A 100 15.16 9.25 -15.97
N GLY A 101 14.03 9.96 -15.87
CA GLY A 101 13.48 10.79 -16.94
C GLY A 101 12.14 10.31 -17.51
N SER A 102 11.53 11.06 -18.42
CA SER A 102 10.21 10.71 -18.95
C SER A 102 10.27 9.59 -19.98
N LEU A 103 9.36 8.63 -19.86
CA LEU A 103 9.10 7.61 -20.85
C LEU A 103 8.33 8.21 -22.03
N THR A 104 8.72 7.83 -23.25
CA THR A 104 8.00 8.22 -24.49
C THR A 104 7.56 6.98 -25.25
N GLU A 105 6.55 7.12 -26.10
CA GLU A 105 6.06 6.02 -26.94
C GLU A 105 7.16 5.36 -27.77
N GLN A 106 8.07 6.14 -28.36
CA GLN A 106 9.16 5.62 -29.19
C GLN A 106 10.19 4.80 -28.41
N MET A 107 10.26 5.00 -27.09
CA MET A 107 11.11 4.20 -26.22
C MET A 107 10.50 2.83 -25.94
N LEU A 108 9.17 2.73 -25.94
CA LEU A 108 8.45 1.52 -25.55
C LEU A 108 8.06 0.63 -26.74
N VAL A 109 7.65 1.25 -27.86
CA VAL A 109 7.08 0.57 -29.03
C VAL A 109 8.13 0.43 -30.13
N SER A 110 8.33 -0.81 -30.62
CA SER A 110 9.19 -1.07 -31.77
C SER A 110 8.56 -0.56 -33.09
N GLU A 111 9.35 -0.43 -34.17
CA GLU A 111 8.96 0.21 -35.45
C GLU A 111 7.66 -0.31 -36.12
N ALA A 112 7.05 -1.39 -35.61
CA ALA A 112 5.76 -1.92 -36.05
C ALA A 112 4.53 -1.14 -35.55
N GLY A 113 4.68 -0.20 -34.60
CA GLY A 113 3.59 0.65 -34.10
C GLY A 113 2.48 -0.10 -33.37
N TRP A 114 1.40 0.61 -33.05
CA TRP A 114 0.18 0.06 -32.45
C TRP A 114 -0.74 -0.57 -33.49
N ASN A 115 -1.29 -1.74 -33.17
CA ASN A 115 -2.42 -2.31 -33.86
C ASN A 115 -3.66 -2.19 -32.95
N THR A 116 -4.64 -1.39 -33.38
CA THR A 116 -5.91 -1.19 -32.68
C THR A 116 -7.01 -1.95 -33.42
N ASN A 117 -7.70 -2.86 -32.73
CA ASN A 117 -8.87 -3.56 -33.27
C ASN A 117 -10.08 -3.20 -32.42
N THR A 118 -11.14 -2.71 -33.06
CA THR A 118 -12.43 -2.52 -32.39
C THR A 118 -13.49 -3.37 -33.08
N SER A 119 -14.19 -4.20 -32.31
CA SER A 119 -15.36 -4.91 -32.79
C SER A 119 -16.59 -4.03 -32.53
N THR A 120 -17.11 -3.43 -33.59
CA THR A 120 -18.44 -2.82 -33.56
C THR A 120 -19.28 -3.53 -34.59
N ASP A 121 -19.95 -4.64 -34.25
CA ASP A 121 -21.19 -4.93 -34.97
C ASP A 121 -22.18 -5.88 -34.28
N THR A 122 -23.42 -5.42 -34.32
CA THR A 122 -24.64 -6.21 -34.26
C THR A 122 -24.95 -6.80 -35.64
N ASN A 123 -24.69 -8.10 -35.80
CA ASN A 123 -25.31 -9.05 -36.74
C ASN A 123 -24.93 -9.00 -38.26
N PRO A 124 -24.84 -10.17 -38.95
CA PRO A 124 -24.01 -10.35 -40.14
C PRO A 124 -24.81 -10.41 -41.46
N ASP A 125 -24.16 -10.01 -42.56
CA ASP A 125 -24.54 -10.45 -43.91
C ASP A 125 -23.26 -10.63 -44.76
N TYR A 126 -22.75 -11.87 -44.78
CA TYR A 126 -21.63 -12.29 -45.62
C TYR A 126 -22.15 -12.73 -46.99
N ALA A 127 -21.97 -11.89 -48.00
CA ALA A 127 -22.07 -12.32 -49.40
C ALA A 127 -20.80 -13.09 -49.79
N MET A 128 -20.95 -14.40 -49.92
CA MET A 128 -19.97 -15.35 -50.45
C MET A 128 -19.52 -15.00 -51.88
N THR A 129 -18.20 -14.99 -52.10
CA THR A 129 -17.58 -15.76 -53.19
C THR A 129 -16.20 -16.25 -52.76
N MET A 130 -16.05 -17.53 -52.45
CA MET A 130 -14.83 -18.27 -52.78
C MET A 130 -15.23 -19.71 -53.10
N ALA A 131 -14.86 -20.11 -54.31
CA ALA A 131 -15.02 -21.45 -54.80
C ALA A 131 -14.00 -22.38 -54.16
N GLU A 132 -14.48 -23.61 -53.97
CA GLU A 132 -13.72 -24.85 -54.06
C GLU A 132 -12.80 -25.25 -52.91
N MET A 133 -13.41 -26.14 -52.13
CA MET A 133 -12.94 -27.46 -51.72
C MET A 133 -12.61 -27.60 -50.23
N SER A 134 -13.12 -28.57 -49.49
CA SER A 134 -14.26 -29.51 -49.55
C SER A 134 -13.89 -30.58 -48.52
N MET A 135 -14.90 -31.04 -47.78
CA MET A 135 -14.92 -32.20 -46.89
C MET A 135 -14.17 -32.04 -45.57
N ASN A 136 -14.69 -32.45 -44.42
CA ASN A 136 -16.00 -32.88 -43.90
C ASN A 136 -15.60 -33.41 -42.51
N ALA A 137 -16.41 -33.54 -41.48
CA ALA A 137 -17.75 -33.13 -41.10
C ALA A 137 -18.07 -34.12 -39.97
N ALA A 138 -18.67 -33.63 -38.89
CA ALA A 138 -19.59 -34.32 -37.97
C ALA A 138 -19.37 -33.72 -36.58
N GLY A 139 -20.35 -33.16 -35.89
CA GLY A 139 -21.79 -33.02 -36.12
C GLY A 139 -22.31 -32.29 -34.88
N MET A 140 -23.06 -31.22 -35.06
CA MET A 140 -24.53 -31.21 -35.09
C MET A 140 -25.18 -30.99 -33.72
N ASP A 141 -25.85 -29.83 -33.68
CA ASP A 141 -27.22 -29.61 -33.20
C ASP A 141 -27.46 -29.14 -31.75
N ASP A 142 -27.83 -27.85 -31.73
CA ASP A 142 -29.09 -27.28 -31.24
C ASP A 142 -29.39 -27.18 -29.75
N HIS A 143 -29.29 -25.93 -29.28
CA HIS A 143 -30.37 -25.10 -28.74
C HIS A 143 -31.49 -25.79 -27.95
N ALA A 144 -31.57 -25.48 -26.66
CA ALA A 144 -32.74 -24.82 -26.06
C ALA A 144 -32.43 -24.44 -24.61
N GLY A 145 -32.78 -23.21 -24.25
CA GLY A 145 -32.38 -22.57 -23.01
C GLY A 145 -33.16 -22.97 -21.77
N HIS A 146 -32.72 -22.42 -20.64
CA HIS A 146 -33.59 -21.86 -19.60
C HIS A 146 -32.77 -20.87 -18.76
N ASP A 147 -33.26 -19.63 -18.75
CA ASP A 147 -33.34 -18.68 -17.63
C ASP A 147 -32.49 -18.97 -16.38
N HIS A 148 -31.54 -18.06 -16.08
CA HIS A 148 -31.22 -17.68 -14.70
C HIS A 148 -30.85 -16.18 -14.64
N SER A 149 -31.81 -15.36 -14.17
CA SER A 149 -31.65 -14.57 -12.95
C SER A 149 -30.21 -14.27 -12.48
N MET A 150 -29.88 -12.98 -12.39
CA MET A 150 -28.83 -12.34 -11.57
C MET A 150 -27.62 -13.23 -11.18
N HIS A 151 -26.52 -13.09 -11.91
CA HIS A 151 -25.21 -13.53 -11.42
C HIS A 151 -24.16 -12.44 -11.64
N GLN A 152 -23.88 -11.74 -10.54
CA GLN A 152 -22.60 -11.10 -10.23
C GLN A 152 -21.48 -12.13 -10.43
N HIS A 153 -20.64 -11.95 -11.44
CA HIS A 153 -19.27 -12.48 -11.52
C HIS A 153 -18.55 -11.65 -12.59
N ALA A 154 -17.30 -11.23 -12.50
CA ALA A 154 -16.28 -11.12 -11.47
C ALA A 154 -15.10 -10.49 -12.24
N ALA A 155 -14.25 -9.68 -11.59
CA ALA A 155 -12.99 -9.16 -12.11
C ALA A 155 -12.02 -10.31 -12.43
N SER A 156 -12.26 -11.04 -13.53
CA SER A 156 -11.88 -12.45 -13.75
C SER A 156 -11.83 -13.32 -12.46
N ALA A 157 -12.69 -13.06 -11.46
CA ALA A 157 -12.52 -13.55 -10.08
C ALA A 157 -11.03 -13.66 -9.64
N GLY A 158 -10.29 -12.54 -9.66
CA GLY A 158 -8.91 -12.47 -9.16
C GLY A 158 -8.79 -12.96 -7.72
N ALA A 159 -7.76 -13.75 -7.42
CA ALA A 159 -7.67 -14.51 -6.17
C ALA A 159 -7.38 -13.66 -4.91
N TYR A 160 -6.87 -12.44 -5.05
CA TYR A 160 -6.46 -11.59 -3.93
C TYR A 160 -7.06 -10.19 -4.02
N ARG A 161 -7.43 -9.64 -2.86
CA ARG A 161 -8.09 -8.35 -2.70
C ARG A 161 -7.07 -7.26 -2.38
N ASP A 162 -7.20 -6.13 -3.03
CA ASP A 162 -6.41 -4.92 -2.79
C ASP A 162 -6.77 -4.25 -1.44
N ILE A 163 -5.78 -3.80 -0.68
CA ILE A 163 -5.98 -3.12 0.61
C ILE A 163 -6.82 -1.84 0.47
N ASN A 164 -6.72 -1.13 -0.66
CA ASN A 164 -7.47 0.10 -0.93
C ASN A 164 -8.96 -0.13 -1.08
N SER A 165 -9.39 -1.40 -1.23
CA SER A 165 -10.82 -1.75 -1.15
C SER A 165 -11.42 -1.54 0.25
N TRP A 166 -10.60 -1.29 1.26
CA TRP A 166 -11.00 -1.00 2.64
C TRP A 166 -10.76 0.44 3.08
N GLY A 167 -10.14 1.26 2.24
CA GLY A 167 -9.81 2.66 2.54
C GLY A 167 -8.44 3.04 1.97
N ASN A 168 -8.22 4.34 1.82
CA ASN A 168 -6.93 4.94 1.50
C ASN A 168 -6.80 6.24 2.30
N PHE A 169 -5.56 6.65 2.58
CA PHE A 169 -5.25 7.76 3.49
C PHE A 169 -4.15 8.62 2.87
N HIS A 170 -4.52 9.65 2.13
CA HIS A 170 -3.58 10.46 1.35
C HIS A 170 -3.71 11.95 1.72
N ASP A 171 -2.67 12.49 2.38
CA ASP A 171 -2.51 13.90 2.72
C ASP A 171 -1.81 14.70 1.58
N SER A 172 -1.60 16.00 1.79
CA SER A 172 -0.96 16.95 0.86
C SER A 172 0.57 16.78 0.65
N ASN A 173 1.20 15.80 1.30
CA ASN A 173 2.67 15.65 1.37
C ASN A 173 3.29 14.73 0.29
N HIS A 174 2.50 14.23 -0.68
CA HIS A 174 2.98 13.49 -1.86
C HIS A 174 3.77 12.18 -1.56
N ASN A 175 3.73 11.65 -0.33
CA ASN A 175 4.40 10.40 0.06
C ASN A 175 3.60 9.14 -0.35
N SER A 176 2.48 9.32 -1.06
CA SER A 176 1.56 8.24 -1.38
C SER A 176 0.78 8.41 -2.71
N GLU A 177 1.42 8.98 -3.74
CA GLU A 177 0.83 9.13 -5.08
C GLU A 177 1.58 8.32 -6.18
N HIS A 178 1.38 8.63 -7.47
CA HIS A 178 1.76 7.90 -8.70
C HIS A 178 3.15 7.22 -8.73
N ASN A 179 4.06 7.54 -7.82
CA ASN A 179 5.40 6.98 -7.67
C ASN A 179 5.51 5.82 -6.64
N GLU A 180 4.49 5.50 -5.84
CA GLU A 180 4.53 4.41 -4.83
C GLU A 180 4.91 3.05 -5.43
N LEU A 181 4.58 2.81 -6.71
CA LEU A 181 4.79 1.53 -7.39
C LEU A 181 5.99 1.53 -8.35
N VAL A 182 6.90 2.51 -8.24
CA VAL A 182 8.14 2.54 -9.05
C VAL A 182 9.15 1.50 -8.54
N GLY A 183 10.16 1.16 -9.33
CA GLY A 183 11.24 0.28 -8.87
C GLY A 183 10.84 -1.19 -8.70
N GLY A 184 9.73 -1.63 -9.30
CA GLY A 184 9.22 -3.00 -9.16
C GLY A 184 8.39 -3.25 -7.88
N ARG A 185 8.02 -2.18 -7.17
CA ARG A 185 7.08 -2.22 -6.05
C ARG A 185 5.68 -2.62 -6.50
N THR A 186 4.89 -3.19 -5.59
CA THR A 186 3.52 -3.65 -5.87
C THR A 186 2.53 -3.19 -4.81
N ALA A 187 1.24 -3.18 -5.16
CA ALA A 187 0.15 -2.93 -4.23
C ALA A 187 0.10 -3.96 -3.10
N ILE A 188 -0.35 -3.54 -1.92
CA ILE A 188 -0.64 -4.45 -0.81
C ILE A 188 -1.95 -5.18 -1.11
N THR A 189 -1.91 -6.51 -1.13
CA THR A 189 -3.10 -7.34 -1.38
C THR A 189 -3.18 -8.49 -0.37
N THR A 190 -4.33 -9.16 -0.27
CA THR A 190 -4.52 -10.35 0.58
C THR A 190 -3.64 -11.55 0.21
N GLU A 191 -2.83 -11.44 -0.85
CA GLU A 191 -1.72 -12.38 -1.10
C GLU A 191 -0.75 -12.41 0.09
N ALA A 192 -0.52 -11.26 0.73
CA ALA A 192 0.29 -11.14 1.94
C ALA A 192 -0.20 -12.01 3.09
N LEU A 193 -1.53 -12.10 3.28
CA LEU A 193 -2.11 -12.97 4.31
C LEU A 193 -1.80 -14.45 4.04
N THR A 194 -1.68 -14.84 2.77
CA THR A 194 -1.33 -16.21 2.39
C THR A 194 0.13 -16.51 2.75
N ALA A 195 1.05 -15.60 2.43
CA ALA A 195 2.46 -15.71 2.83
C ALA A 195 2.63 -15.70 4.36
N TYR A 196 1.94 -14.79 5.04
CA TYR A 196 1.91 -14.66 6.50
C TYR A 196 1.45 -15.94 7.20
N ASN A 197 0.32 -16.52 6.77
CA ASN A 197 -0.17 -17.78 7.32
C ASN A 197 0.72 -18.97 6.95
N GLY A 198 1.43 -18.90 5.82
CA GLY A 198 2.49 -19.84 5.48
C GLY A 198 3.60 -19.86 6.53
N LEU A 199 4.09 -18.68 6.91
CA LEU A 199 5.09 -18.52 7.97
C LEU A 199 4.56 -18.98 9.34
N ARG A 200 3.32 -18.65 9.68
CA ARG A 200 2.67 -19.16 10.89
C ARG A 200 2.63 -20.68 10.93
N ALA A 201 2.22 -21.32 9.85
CA ALA A 201 2.18 -22.78 9.76
C ALA A 201 3.58 -23.41 9.90
N PHE A 202 4.61 -22.80 9.32
CA PHE A 202 6.00 -23.22 9.55
C PHE A 202 6.40 -23.14 11.03
N ALA A 203 5.98 -22.08 11.72
CA ALA A 203 6.20 -21.90 13.16
C ALA A 203 5.28 -22.77 14.05
N GLY A 204 4.44 -23.63 13.47
CA GLY A 204 3.49 -24.47 14.22
C GLY A 204 2.28 -23.71 14.79
N LEU A 205 1.98 -22.53 14.23
CA LEU A 205 0.85 -21.68 14.61
C LEU A 205 -0.33 -21.87 13.66
N ASP A 206 -1.55 -21.76 14.19
CA ASP A 206 -2.78 -21.81 13.39
C ASP A 206 -2.89 -20.60 12.46
N ALA A 207 -3.51 -20.81 11.29
CA ALA A 207 -3.84 -19.73 10.37
C ALA A 207 -4.88 -18.78 10.96
N VAL A 208 -4.77 -17.49 10.65
CA VAL A 208 -5.67 -16.44 11.14
C VAL A 208 -6.16 -15.55 10.00
N GLY A 209 -7.31 -14.89 10.20
CA GLY A 209 -7.81 -13.84 9.30
C GLY A 209 -7.12 -12.50 9.55
N VAL A 210 -7.26 -11.56 8.61
CA VAL A 210 -6.71 -10.19 8.76
C VAL A 210 -7.28 -9.50 10.00
N GLU A 211 -8.54 -9.74 10.34
CA GLU A 211 -9.19 -9.12 11.49
C GLU A 211 -8.49 -9.45 12.81
N ALA A 212 -8.03 -10.70 12.98
CA ALA A 212 -7.30 -11.10 14.18
C ALA A 212 -5.94 -10.40 14.29
N VAL A 213 -5.27 -10.18 13.16
CA VAL A 213 -4.01 -9.40 13.12
C VAL A 213 -4.28 -7.94 13.45
N GLY A 214 -5.38 -7.37 12.93
CA GLY A 214 -5.80 -6.01 13.23
C GLY A 214 -6.15 -5.80 14.70
N GLU A 215 -6.97 -6.68 15.28
CA GLU A 215 -7.34 -6.65 16.71
C GLU A 215 -6.10 -6.74 17.61
N TRP A 216 -5.13 -7.60 17.24
CA TRP A 216 -3.84 -7.66 17.91
C TRP A 216 -3.09 -6.33 17.82
N ALA A 217 -3.05 -5.70 16.64
CA ALA A 217 -2.37 -4.42 16.45
C ALA A 217 -2.97 -3.30 17.32
N PHE A 218 -4.29 -3.16 17.34
CA PHE A 218 -4.99 -2.20 18.20
C PHE A 218 -4.71 -2.45 19.69
N THR A 219 -4.74 -3.72 20.12
CA THR A 219 -4.52 -4.09 21.53
C THR A 219 -3.09 -3.78 21.99
N ASN A 220 -2.12 -3.79 21.09
CA ASN A 220 -0.70 -3.59 21.40
C ASN A 220 -0.19 -2.18 21.12
N GLY A 221 -1.06 -1.20 20.86
CA GLY A 221 -0.65 0.20 20.64
C GLY A 221 0.09 0.41 19.32
N MET A 222 -0.22 -0.41 18.32
CA MET A 222 0.44 -0.41 17.00
C MET A 222 -0.27 0.53 16.00
N THR A 223 -1.33 1.22 16.42
CA THR A 223 -2.19 2.05 15.57
C THR A 223 -2.28 3.48 16.07
N ASN A 224 -2.59 4.43 15.19
CA ASN A 224 -2.76 5.85 15.55
C ASN A 224 -3.93 6.04 16.53
N ASN A 225 -4.97 5.23 16.37
CA ASN A 225 -6.20 5.29 17.15
C ASN A 225 -6.23 4.16 18.18
N SER A 226 -6.85 4.42 19.33
CA SER A 226 -7.03 3.40 20.39
C SER A 226 -8.12 2.37 20.07
N GLN A 227 -8.99 2.65 19.09
CA GLN A 227 -10.09 1.78 18.67
C GLN A 227 -10.25 1.80 17.14
N ALA A 228 -10.74 0.68 16.59
CA ALA A 228 -10.97 0.52 15.16
C ALA A 228 -12.35 1.02 14.74
N TRP A 229 -12.45 1.63 13.56
CA TRP A 229 -13.73 2.04 12.97
C TRP A 229 -13.85 1.58 11.51
N GLY A 230 -15.08 1.30 11.05
CA GLY A 230 -15.32 0.89 9.67
C GLY A 230 -14.53 -0.37 9.27
N ASN A 231 -13.62 -0.24 8.30
CA ASN A 231 -12.77 -1.33 7.83
C ASN A 231 -11.32 -1.27 8.39
N ASP A 232 -11.05 -0.42 9.38
CA ASP A 232 -9.70 -0.24 9.94
C ASP A 232 -9.07 -1.56 10.38
N THR A 233 -9.82 -2.41 11.10
CA THR A 233 -9.33 -3.72 11.56
C THR A 233 -8.82 -4.59 10.40
N LYS A 234 -9.44 -4.52 9.23
CA LYS A 234 -9.05 -5.33 8.06
C LYS A 234 -7.81 -4.75 7.38
N GLY A 235 -7.78 -3.44 7.15
CA GLY A 235 -6.65 -2.80 6.50
C GLY A 235 -5.40 -2.81 7.37
N VAL A 236 -5.52 -2.42 8.65
CA VAL A 236 -4.45 -2.56 9.66
C VAL A 236 -3.97 -4.01 9.72
N GLY A 237 -4.91 -4.96 9.78
CA GLY A 237 -4.59 -6.37 9.82
C GLY A 237 -3.83 -6.89 8.60
N LEU A 238 -4.22 -6.47 7.39
CA LEU A 238 -3.52 -6.84 6.17
C LEU A 238 -2.14 -6.18 6.09
N TRP A 239 -2.03 -4.92 6.48
CA TRP A 239 -0.77 -4.18 6.50
C TRP A 239 0.24 -4.85 7.45
N TYR A 240 -0.17 -5.18 8.68
CA TYR A 240 0.69 -5.91 9.61
C TYR A 240 0.97 -7.35 9.17
N ALA A 241 0.02 -8.06 8.57
CA ALA A 241 0.29 -9.38 8.00
C ALA A 241 1.38 -9.33 6.93
N MET A 242 1.37 -8.30 6.08
CA MET A 242 2.41 -8.03 5.09
C MET A 242 3.77 -7.78 5.76
N GLN A 243 3.84 -6.90 6.77
CA GLN A 243 5.07 -6.65 7.52
C GLN A 243 5.64 -7.91 8.19
N GLY A 244 4.78 -8.69 8.86
CA GLY A 244 5.15 -9.95 9.49
C GLY A 244 5.69 -10.97 8.49
N ALA A 245 5.07 -11.07 7.31
CA ALA A 245 5.53 -11.95 6.23
C ALA A 245 6.86 -11.50 5.60
N LYS A 246 7.14 -10.19 5.55
CA LYS A 246 8.39 -9.64 5.03
C LYS A 246 9.60 -9.93 5.92
N VAL A 247 9.42 -9.87 7.24
CA VAL A 247 10.56 -9.83 8.18
C VAL A 247 10.59 -11.02 9.14
N GLY A 248 9.43 -11.51 9.61
CA GLY A 248 9.35 -12.44 10.74
C GLY A 248 9.95 -13.83 10.49
N TRP A 249 10.34 -14.16 9.26
CA TRP A 249 10.99 -15.42 8.91
C TRP A 249 12.52 -15.43 9.12
N ILE A 250 13.12 -14.26 9.35
CA ILE A 250 14.55 -14.12 9.59
C ILE A 250 14.87 -14.71 10.96
N ALA A 251 15.92 -15.53 11.03
CA ALA A 251 16.38 -16.11 12.29
C ALA A 251 17.09 -15.04 13.14
N ASP A 252 16.90 -15.05 14.45
CA ASP A 252 17.35 -13.95 15.33
C ASP A 252 18.84 -13.65 15.19
N GLN A 253 19.69 -14.68 15.17
CA GLN A 253 21.14 -14.52 15.03
C GLN A 253 21.61 -14.06 13.65
N ALA A 254 20.74 -14.13 12.65
CA ALA A 254 21.04 -13.79 11.27
C ALA A 254 20.47 -12.42 10.88
N TYR A 255 19.69 -11.79 11.76
CA TYR A 255 19.11 -10.48 11.50
C TYR A 255 20.21 -9.41 11.44
N ASP A 256 20.16 -8.64 10.36
CA ASP A 256 20.89 -7.41 10.09
C ASP A 256 19.94 -6.54 9.24
N PRO A 257 19.75 -5.25 9.56
CA PRO A 257 18.81 -4.40 8.82
C PRO A 257 19.05 -4.37 7.31
N GLN A 258 20.31 -4.48 6.85
CA GLN A 258 20.66 -4.42 5.43
C GLN A 258 20.03 -5.59 4.64
N ILE A 259 19.79 -6.74 5.29
CA ILE A 259 19.13 -7.89 4.64
C ILE A 259 17.76 -7.50 4.11
N LEU A 260 17.04 -6.59 4.77
CA LEU A 260 15.71 -6.17 4.35
C LEU A 260 15.74 -5.30 3.10
N ALA A 261 16.78 -4.49 2.93
CA ALA A 261 17.03 -3.78 1.68
C ALA A 261 17.40 -4.78 0.57
N ASP A 262 18.37 -5.64 0.85
CA ASP A 262 18.92 -6.58 -0.13
C ASP A 262 17.87 -7.56 -0.65
N ILE A 263 17.02 -8.14 0.23
CA ILE A 263 16.05 -9.15 -0.17
C ILE A 263 14.86 -8.55 -0.93
N GLN A 264 14.38 -7.37 -0.52
CA GLN A 264 13.30 -6.68 -1.22
C GLN A 264 13.78 -6.18 -2.58
N ARG A 265 15.00 -5.64 -2.66
CA ARG A 265 15.66 -5.29 -3.93
C ARG A 265 15.80 -6.52 -4.84
N THR A 266 16.27 -7.64 -4.31
CA THR A 266 16.41 -8.90 -5.06
C THR A 266 15.05 -9.43 -5.52
N ALA A 267 14.00 -9.32 -4.70
CA ALA A 267 12.65 -9.70 -5.10
C ALA A 267 12.12 -8.83 -6.25
N ARG A 268 12.45 -7.54 -6.26
CA ARG A 268 12.01 -6.55 -7.27
C ARG A 268 12.79 -6.65 -8.58
N LEU A 269 14.11 -6.87 -8.51
CA LEU A 269 15.03 -6.72 -9.66
C LEU A 269 15.77 -8.01 -10.05
N GLY A 270 15.89 -8.96 -9.14
CA GLY A 270 16.64 -10.20 -9.29
C GLY A 270 15.78 -11.38 -9.75
N SER A 271 16.36 -12.58 -9.70
CA SER A 271 15.61 -13.80 -9.97
C SER A 271 14.93 -14.33 -8.69
N GLN A 272 13.85 -15.08 -8.87
CA GLN A 272 13.23 -15.75 -7.74
C GLN A 272 14.16 -16.78 -7.06
N ASP A 273 15.16 -17.32 -7.76
CA ASP A 273 16.10 -18.30 -7.19
C ASP A 273 17.07 -17.60 -6.23
N ASP A 274 17.54 -16.40 -6.60
CA ASP A 274 18.40 -15.56 -5.75
C ASP A 274 17.67 -15.20 -4.44
N VAL A 275 16.38 -14.84 -4.52
CA VAL A 275 15.56 -14.60 -3.31
C VAL A 275 15.56 -15.82 -2.41
N MET A 276 15.32 -17.02 -2.95
CA MET A 276 15.27 -18.24 -2.14
C MET A 276 16.64 -18.67 -1.61
N GLU A 277 17.76 -18.29 -2.25
CA GLU A 277 19.10 -18.47 -1.70
C GLU A 277 19.30 -17.61 -0.45
N MET A 278 18.89 -16.33 -0.49
CA MET A 278 18.90 -15.45 0.69
C MET A 278 18.00 -15.99 1.81
N VAL A 279 16.81 -16.51 1.47
CA VAL A 279 15.91 -17.12 2.49
C VAL A 279 16.55 -18.34 3.17
N ARG A 280 17.35 -19.13 2.44
CA ARG A 280 18.10 -20.26 3.04
C ARG A 280 19.23 -19.79 3.95
N GLU A 281 19.86 -18.68 3.61
CA GLU A 281 21.00 -18.14 4.35
C GLU A 281 20.57 -17.45 5.66
N PHE A 282 19.55 -16.60 5.60
CA PHE A 282 19.16 -15.73 6.71
C PHE A 282 17.92 -16.22 7.48
N GLY A 283 17.20 -17.20 6.95
CA GLY A 283 15.94 -17.67 7.50
C GLY A 283 16.08 -18.76 8.55
N HIS A 284 14.98 -19.04 9.24
CA HIS A 284 14.85 -20.22 10.09
C HIS A 284 15.18 -21.51 9.32
N ALA A 285 15.88 -22.44 9.97
CA ALA A 285 16.28 -23.70 9.33
C ALA A 285 15.07 -24.47 8.78
N GLY A 286 15.09 -24.75 7.47
CA GLY A 286 14.02 -25.45 6.76
C GLY A 286 12.88 -24.57 6.24
N PHE A 287 12.88 -23.26 6.51
CA PHE A 287 11.83 -22.35 6.06
C PHE A 287 11.78 -22.22 4.52
N ALA A 288 12.93 -22.05 3.87
CA ALA A 288 12.99 -21.97 2.40
C ALA A 288 12.45 -23.24 1.73
N ASP A 289 12.86 -24.41 2.21
CA ASP A 289 12.40 -25.70 1.71
C ASP A 289 10.89 -25.88 1.92
N TYR A 290 10.36 -25.40 3.05
CA TYR A 290 8.94 -25.41 3.34
C TYR A 290 8.13 -24.52 2.38
N ILE A 291 8.59 -23.28 2.12
CA ILE A 291 7.95 -22.37 1.16
C ILE A 291 7.85 -23.03 -0.23
N GLU A 292 8.94 -23.64 -0.70
CA GLU A 292 9.00 -24.29 -2.01
C GLU A 292 8.06 -25.50 -2.07
N GLN A 293 8.09 -26.38 -1.06
CA GLN A 293 7.25 -27.58 -1.01
C GLN A 293 5.76 -27.27 -0.84
N SER A 294 5.43 -26.15 -0.19
CA SER A 294 4.05 -25.73 0.06
C SER A 294 3.45 -24.92 -1.10
N GLY A 295 4.23 -24.68 -2.17
CA GLY A 295 3.79 -23.87 -3.31
C GLY A 295 3.61 -22.38 -2.98
N LEU A 296 4.17 -21.91 -1.86
CA LEU A 296 4.02 -20.54 -1.35
C LEU A 296 5.08 -19.57 -1.90
N ARG A 297 6.00 -20.06 -2.74
CA ARG A 297 7.11 -19.29 -3.31
C ARG A 297 6.65 -17.96 -3.92
N ASN A 298 5.64 -17.99 -4.78
CA ASN A 298 5.15 -16.78 -5.44
C ASN A 298 4.50 -15.82 -4.43
N ASN A 299 3.65 -16.33 -3.54
CA ASN A 299 3.01 -15.52 -2.49
C ASN A 299 4.05 -14.79 -1.64
N PHE A 300 5.08 -15.50 -1.19
CA PHE A 300 6.15 -14.93 -0.39
C PHE A 300 6.93 -13.85 -1.15
N ILE A 301 7.42 -14.16 -2.36
CA ILE A 301 8.21 -13.22 -3.16
C ILE A 301 7.38 -11.99 -3.57
N ASN A 302 6.11 -12.16 -3.92
CA ASN A 302 5.22 -11.04 -4.24
C ASN A 302 4.96 -10.17 -3.01
N THR A 303 4.87 -10.76 -1.81
CA THR A 303 4.72 -10.00 -0.56
C THR A 303 5.97 -9.15 -0.27
N LEU A 304 7.18 -9.65 -0.55
CA LEU A 304 8.42 -8.87 -0.42
C LEU A 304 8.44 -7.62 -1.31
N LYS A 305 7.73 -7.64 -2.45
CA LYS A 305 7.68 -6.49 -3.37
C LYS A 305 6.75 -5.38 -2.90
N MET A 306 5.75 -5.70 -2.06
CA MET A 306 4.69 -4.76 -1.69
C MET A 306 5.24 -3.48 -1.09
N GLU A 307 4.71 -2.31 -1.43
CA GLU A 307 5.15 -1.03 -0.88
C GLU A 307 4.43 -0.75 0.46
N PRO A 308 5.14 -0.59 1.59
CA PRO A 308 4.51 -0.29 2.88
C PRO A 308 3.67 0.99 2.89
N HIS A 309 4.03 1.99 2.08
CA HIS A 309 3.27 3.22 1.97
C HIS A 309 1.99 3.10 1.13
N TYR A 310 1.83 2.03 0.35
CA TYR A 310 0.73 1.91 -0.61
C TYR A 310 -0.64 2.17 0.02
N GLY A 311 -1.36 3.15 -0.53
CA GLY A 311 -2.67 3.56 -0.02
C GLY A 311 -2.63 4.38 1.27
N GLY A 312 -1.43 4.79 1.69
CA GLY A 312 -1.14 5.60 2.87
C GLY A 312 -1.51 4.96 4.22
N TRP A 313 -1.78 3.66 4.25
CA TRP A 313 -2.14 2.92 5.48
C TRP A 313 -1.10 3.07 6.58
N MET A 314 0.18 3.17 6.21
CA MET A 314 1.28 3.32 7.16
C MET A 314 1.12 4.54 8.06
N HIS A 315 0.89 5.71 7.46
CA HIS A 315 0.74 6.98 8.17
C HIS A 315 -0.70 7.21 8.64
N GLY A 316 -1.67 6.68 7.89
CA GLY A 316 -3.09 6.88 8.17
C GLY A 316 -3.68 6.01 9.27
N ARG A 317 -3.11 4.83 9.52
CA ARG A 317 -3.68 3.84 10.46
C ARG A 317 -2.67 3.04 11.29
N THR A 318 -1.44 2.83 10.81
CA THR A 318 -0.43 2.00 11.50
C THR A 318 0.77 2.80 12.03
N HIS A 319 0.55 4.07 12.34
CA HIS A 319 1.46 4.95 13.09
C HIS A 319 1.21 4.74 14.59
N GLY A 320 1.64 3.59 15.11
CA GLY A 320 1.52 3.28 16.53
C GLY A 320 2.55 4.00 17.40
N PHE A 321 2.15 4.32 18.63
CA PHE A 321 2.98 5.00 19.64
C PHE A 321 3.51 4.05 20.74
N LEU A 322 3.53 2.73 20.48
CA LEU A 322 4.20 1.78 21.36
C LEU A 322 5.66 2.20 21.57
N ASP A 323 6.06 2.47 22.81
CA ASP A 323 7.43 2.82 23.19
C ASP A 323 8.39 1.64 22.97
N ILE A 324 9.49 1.89 22.28
CA ILE A 324 10.51 0.89 21.93
C ILE A 324 11.87 1.40 22.42
N GLU A 325 12.34 0.76 23.49
CA GLU A 325 13.62 1.04 24.14
C GLU A 325 13.81 2.50 24.61
N GLY A 326 12.74 3.29 24.68
CA GLY A 326 12.79 4.72 25.01
C GLY A 326 13.45 5.59 23.94
N VAL A 327 13.64 5.07 22.72
CA VAL A 327 14.30 5.79 21.61
C VAL A 327 13.43 5.87 20.35
N ALA A 328 12.47 4.97 20.19
CA ALA A 328 11.63 4.86 19.01
C ALA A 328 10.19 4.48 19.37
N ILE A 329 9.29 4.66 18.41
CA ILE A 329 7.91 4.15 18.45
C ILE A 329 7.68 3.06 17.38
N ALA A 330 6.56 2.34 17.46
CA ALA A 330 6.19 1.32 16.47
C ALA A 330 6.19 1.86 15.03
N HIS A 331 5.80 3.12 14.82
CA HIS A 331 5.92 3.78 13.51
C HIS A 331 7.36 3.77 12.96
N ASP A 332 8.34 4.10 13.79
CA ASP A 332 9.75 4.17 13.36
C ASP A 332 10.26 2.79 12.92
N ILE A 333 9.91 1.75 13.68
CA ILE A 333 10.27 0.38 13.33
C ILE A 333 9.60 -0.05 12.03
N ASN A 334 8.35 0.35 11.80
CA ASN A 334 7.60 0.05 10.58
C ASN A 334 8.29 0.56 9.30
N HIS A 335 9.14 1.59 9.39
CA HIS A 335 9.97 2.07 8.28
C HIS A 335 11.14 1.14 7.90
N LEU A 336 11.45 0.09 8.67
CA LEU A 336 12.54 -0.86 8.31
C LEU A 336 12.39 -1.39 6.88
N THR A 337 11.16 -1.70 6.49
CA THR A 337 10.85 -2.26 5.16
C THR A 337 10.70 -1.19 4.08
N VAL A 338 10.74 0.09 4.43
CA VAL A 338 10.80 1.21 3.50
C VAL A 338 12.26 1.42 3.12
N LEU A 339 12.52 1.41 1.82
CA LEU A 339 13.87 1.54 1.28
C LEU A 339 14.08 2.90 0.62
N GLY A 340 15.33 3.37 0.60
CA GLY A 340 15.74 4.61 -0.06
C GLY A 340 15.42 4.61 -1.56
N TRP A 341 15.55 5.75 -2.22
CA TRP A 341 15.23 5.86 -3.66
C TRP A 341 16.02 4.83 -4.47
N ASP A 342 17.29 4.69 -4.13
CA ASP A 342 18.22 3.76 -4.74
C ASP A 342 17.96 2.31 -4.36
N GLN A 343 17.06 2.02 -3.42
CA GLN A 343 16.72 0.69 -2.91
C GLN A 343 17.90 -0.04 -2.24
N ASP A 344 18.90 0.70 -1.74
CA ASP A 344 20.12 0.11 -1.16
C ASP A 344 20.19 0.28 0.37
N GLN A 345 19.27 1.01 0.99
CA GLN A 345 19.28 1.27 2.43
C GLN A 345 17.89 1.09 3.06
N PRO A 346 17.78 0.40 4.22
CA PRO A 346 16.54 0.27 5.00
C PRO A 346 16.29 1.50 5.89
N PHE A 347 15.18 1.49 6.63
CA PHE A 347 14.81 2.54 7.61
C PHE A 347 14.73 3.95 7.00
N MET A 348 13.95 4.09 5.93
CA MET A 348 13.74 5.39 5.29
C MET A 348 12.37 5.95 5.62
N ASN A 349 12.30 7.24 5.96
CA ASN A 349 11.06 7.95 6.27
C ASN A 349 10.14 8.05 5.03
N ASP A 350 10.74 8.20 3.86
CA ASP A 350 10.07 8.10 2.57
C ASP A 350 11.12 7.65 1.53
N THR A 351 10.67 7.37 0.33
CA THR A 351 11.45 7.13 -0.88
C THR A 351 12.46 8.23 -1.22
N PHE A 352 12.51 9.35 -0.48
CA PHE A 352 13.34 10.53 -0.73
C PHE A 352 14.57 10.68 0.20
N ASP A 353 15.17 9.56 0.62
CA ASP A 353 16.51 9.48 1.24
C ASP A 353 16.70 10.23 2.59
N TRP A 354 15.65 10.28 3.43
CA TRP A 354 15.79 10.71 4.83
C TRP A 354 15.76 9.50 5.77
N PRO A 355 16.83 9.22 6.54
CA PRO A 355 16.84 8.11 7.48
C PRO A 355 15.85 8.30 8.61
N GLN A 356 15.16 7.24 9.01
CA GLN A 356 14.36 7.19 10.23
C GLN A 356 15.27 6.98 11.44
N TRP A 357 15.95 8.05 11.86
CA TRP A 357 16.99 8.04 12.90
C TRP A 357 16.62 7.28 14.18
N PRO A 358 15.40 7.41 14.74
CA PRO A 358 15.03 6.69 15.96
C PRO A 358 15.18 5.17 15.84
N ALA A 359 14.82 4.60 14.69
CA ALA A 359 14.81 3.16 14.49
C ALA A 359 16.22 2.55 14.38
N LEU A 360 17.21 3.35 13.95
CA LEU A 360 18.61 2.92 13.84
C LEU A 360 19.28 2.71 15.22
N ASP A 361 18.72 3.29 16.28
CA ASP A 361 19.23 3.18 17.65
C ASP A 361 18.56 2.03 18.44
N VAL A 362 17.58 1.35 17.87
CA VAL A 362 16.92 0.19 18.48
C VAL A 362 17.76 -1.07 18.30
N SER A 363 17.85 -1.91 19.34
CA SER A 363 18.59 -3.15 19.24
C SER A 363 18.00 -4.12 18.20
N ASP A 364 18.89 -4.76 17.43
CA ASP A 364 18.54 -5.80 16.46
C ASP A 364 17.60 -6.87 17.03
N SER A 365 17.85 -7.29 18.28
CA SER A 365 17.00 -8.23 18.99
C SER A 365 15.57 -7.72 19.21
N THR A 366 15.40 -6.45 19.50
CA THR A 366 14.06 -5.87 19.68
C THR A 366 13.37 -5.70 18.35
N VAL A 367 14.09 -5.30 17.30
CA VAL A 367 13.50 -5.18 15.96
C VAL A 367 13.01 -6.54 15.46
N ILE A 368 13.82 -7.60 15.52
CA ILE A 368 13.37 -8.91 15.05
C ILE A 368 12.21 -9.46 15.91
N ASN A 369 12.24 -9.25 17.23
CA ASN A 369 11.15 -9.64 18.13
C ASN A 369 9.84 -8.92 17.83
N TYR A 370 9.90 -7.64 17.45
CA TYR A 370 8.73 -6.86 17.03
C TYR A 370 8.02 -7.53 15.86
N TYR A 371 8.76 -7.85 14.79
CA TYR A 371 8.19 -8.47 13.60
C TYR A 371 7.73 -9.91 13.83
N GLN A 372 8.47 -10.68 14.62
CA GLN A 372 8.06 -12.02 15.05
C GLN A 372 6.84 -12.00 16.00
N GLY A 373 6.66 -10.91 16.74
CA GLY A 373 5.48 -10.62 17.55
C GLY A 373 4.22 -10.49 16.70
N ILE A 374 4.33 -9.83 15.55
CA ILE A 374 3.24 -9.78 14.55
C ILE A 374 2.88 -11.19 14.08
N VAL A 375 3.87 -12.05 13.80
CA VAL A 375 3.64 -13.42 13.33
C VAL A 375 3.01 -14.29 14.39
N SER A 376 3.43 -14.19 15.65
CA SER A 376 2.88 -14.98 16.76
C SER A 376 1.55 -14.45 17.29
N LEU A 377 1.22 -13.17 17.01
CA LEU A 377 0.23 -12.39 17.75
C LEU A 377 0.55 -12.34 19.26
N GLY A 378 1.85 -12.32 19.59
CA GLY A 378 2.40 -12.25 20.94
C GLY A 378 2.71 -10.83 21.40
N ASN A 379 3.46 -10.69 22.49
CA ASN A 379 3.95 -9.38 22.92
C ASN A 379 5.08 -8.93 21.94
N PRO A 380 4.96 -7.77 21.28
CA PRO A 380 5.95 -7.31 20.30
C PRO A 380 7.35 -7.06 20.91
N LEU A 381 7.46 -6.83 22.22
CA LEU A 381 8.74 -6.57 22.90
C LEU A 381 9.31 -7.82 23.59
N ALA A 382 8.68 -8.99 23.41
CA ALA A 382 9.13 -10.26 23.97
C ALA A 382 9.75 -11.17 22.90
N GLN A 383 10.46 -12.22 23.33
CA GLN A 383 10.89 -13.28 22.43
C GLN A 383 9.68 -14.03 21.89
N ASN A 384 9.62 -14.20 20.56
CA ASN A 384 8.48 -14.81 19.88
C ASN A 384 8.86 -16.12 19.17
N LEU A 385 9.26 -16.11 17.89
CA LEU A 385 9.32 -17.36 17.11
C LEU A 385 10.44 -18.31 17.56
N GLU A 386 11.59 -17.81 18.02
CA GLU A 386 12.65 -18.65 18.60
C GLU A 386 12.27 -19.30 19.95
N ALA A 387 11.28 -18.74 20.65
CA ALA A 387 10.74 -19.29 21.88
C ALA A 387 9.66 -20.36 21.62
N LEU A 388 9.11 -20.42 20.41
CA LEU A 388 8.21 -21.48 19.99
C LEU A 388 9.07 -22.72 19.69
N ALA A 389 8.86 -23.82 20.41
CA ALA A 389 9.66 -25.04 20.26
C ALA A 389 9.73 -25.48 18.78
N SER A 390 10.94 -25.83 18.30
CA SER A 390 11.25 -26.13 16.90
C SER A 390 10.26 -27.07 16.20
N PRO A 391 10.09 -26.95 14.86
CA PRO A 391 8.87 -27.35 14.16
C PRO A 391 8.63 -28.87 14.24
N GLY A 392 7.44 -29.22 14.73
CA GLY A 392 6.92 -30.57 14.63
C GLY A 392 6.83 -31.02 13.17
N VAL A 393 7.17 -32.29 12.96
CA VAL A 393 7.05 -33.06 11.73
C VAL A 393 5.79 -32.70 10.92
N ILE A 394 6.00 -32.46 9.62
CA ILE A 394 5.02 -32.29 8.54
C ILE A 394 3.74 -33.12 8.82
N ASN A 395 2.65 -32.44 9.19
CA ASN A 395 1.30 -32.98 9.03
C ASN A 395 0.67 -32.30 7.82
N GLN A 396 0.32 -33.14 6.84
CA GLN A 396 -0.30 -32.72 5.59
C GLN A 396 -1.76 -32.32 5.79
N GLU A 397 -2.16 -31.34 4.97
CA GLU A 397 -3.51 -30.95 4.54
C GLU A 397 -4.19 -29.79 5.31
N PRO A 398 -4.45 -28.64 4.63
CA PRO A 398 -5.29 -27.56 5.17
C PRO A 398 -6.71 -28.05 5.43
N GLN A 399 -7.16 -28.00 6.68
CA GLN A 399 -8.56 -28.26 7.02
C GLN A 399 -9.43 -27.03 6.68
N PRO A 400 -10.64 -27.23 6.11
CA PRO A 400 -11.54 -26.14 5.81
C PRO A 400 -12.08 -25.49 7.10
N VAL A 401 -12.02 -24.16 7.13
CA VAL A 401 -12.48 -23.31 8.24
C VAL A 401 -14.01 -23.44 8.42
N PRO A 402 -14.54 -23.64 9.64
CA PRO A 402 -15.98 -23.57 9.88
C PRO A 402 -16.48 -22.12 9.92
N SER A 403 -17.56 -21.84 9.20
CA SER A 403 -18.23 -20.52 9.18
C SER A 403 -18.82 -20.16 10.56
N PRO A 404 -18.63 -18.92 11.07
CA PRO A 404 -19.32 -18.47 12.28
C PRO A 404 -20.81 -18.25 12.02
N GLY A 405 -21.64 -18.85 12.87
CA GLY A 405 -23.09 -18.68 12.88
C GLY A 405 -23.53 -17.34 13.48
N SER A 406 -24.65 -16.80 12.97
CA SER A 406 -25.29 -15.56 13.40
C SER A 406 -26.04 -15.71 14.75
N ILE A 407 -26.17 -14.60 15.51
CA ILE A 407 -27.45 -13.93 15.93
C ILE A 407 -27.28 -13.04 17.21
N LEU A 408 -27.45 -11.71 17.00
CA LEU A 408 -28.21 -10.63 17.72
C LEU A 408 -27.90 -10.16 19.17
N PRO A 409 -28.40 -8.96 19.60
CA PRO A 409 -29.03 -7.84 18.85
C PRO A 409 -28.42 -6.44 19.08
N GLU A 410 -28.80 -5.57 18.15
CA GLU A 410 -28.60 -4.13 17.99
C GLU A 410 -29.18 -3.27 19.13
N ILE A 411 -28.40 -2.29 19.61
CA ILE A 411 -28.82 -1.28 20.60
C ILE A 411 -29.24 -0.01 19.85
N GLN A 412 -30.46 0.47 20.11
CA GLN A 412 -31.00 1.72 19.56
C GLN A 412 -30.30 2.96 20.16
N PRO A 413 -30.18 4.08 19.43
CA PRO A 413 -29.73 5.34 20.01
C PRO A 413 -30.90 6.05 20.74
N GLU A 414 -30.69 6.43 22.01
CA GLU A 414 -31.54 7.39 22.72
C GLU A 414 -31.07 8.82 22.42
N GLU A 415 -32.03 9.73 22.18
CA GLU A 415 -31.84 11.18 22.13
C GLU A 415 -31.65 11.76 23.55
N ALA A 416 -30.66 12.65 23.76
CA ALA A 416 -30.77 13.74 24.73
C ALA A 416 -29.71 14.87 24.55
N ASP A 417 -30.23 16.11 24.46
CA ASP A 417 -29.78 17.45 24.96
C ASP A 417 -28.34 17.99 24.76
N PRO A 418 -28.15 19.26 24.32
CA PRO A 418 -26.83 19.86 24.10
C PRO A 418 -26.31 20.54 25.38
N LEU A 419 -25.12 20.16 25.84
CA LEU A 419 -24.42 20.88 26.90
C LEU A 419 -23.20 21.64 26.36
N THR A 420 -23.27 22.93 26.65
CA THR A 420 -22.32 24.01 26.45
C THR A 420 -20.97 23.75 27.13
N GLY A 421 -19.91 23.65 26.34
CA GLY A 421 -18.50 23.62 26.72
C GLY A 421 -17.65 23.66 25.45
N GLU A 422 -16.43 24.20 25.51
CA GLU A 422 -15.46 24.09 24.41
C GLU A 422 -15.30 22.59 24.07
N PRO A 423 -15.58 22.14 22.85
CA PRO A 423 -15.72 20.71 22.54
C PRO A 423 -14.39 19.93 22.55
N LEU A 424 -13.26 20.62 22.70
CA LEU A 424 -11.92 20.11 22.46
C LEU A 424 -11.02 20.35 23.67
N ASP A 425 -10.41 19.27 24.15
CA ASP A 425 -9.32 19.29 25.12
C ASP A 425 -8.01 18.87 24.43
N ILE A 426 -6.95 19.64 24.65
CA ILE A 426 -5.70 19.52 23.90
C ILE A 426 -4.53 19.30 24.87
N GLU A 427 -3.85 18.17 24.70
CA GLU A 427 -2.64 17.86 25.45
C GLU A 427 -1.42 17.86 24.51
N ILE A 428 -0.37 18.62 24.86
CA ILE A 428 0.84 18.76 24.04
C ILE A 428 1.98 17.92 24.62
N SER A 429 2.57 17.10 23.77
CA SER A 429 3.80 16.36 24.02
C SER A 429 4.69 16.38 22.78
N GLY A 430 5.82 15.68 22.83
CA GLY A 430 6.69 15.48 21.68
C GLY A 430 8.16 15.46 22.06
N ASP A 431 9.01 15.52 21.05
CA ASP A 431 10.45 15.30 21.19
C ASP A 431 11.23 16.40 20.49
N LEU A 432 12.31 16.83 21.13
CA LEU A 432 13.28 17.76 20.59
C LEU A 432 14.38 16.98 19.89
N TRP A 433 14.87 17.51 18.78
CA TRP A 433 16.03 17.01 18.07
C TRP A 433 16.91 18.17 17.61
N TRP A 434 18.07 17.88 17.02
CA TRP A 434 19.02 18.93 16.70
C TRP A 434 18.50 19.87 15.61
N GLY A 435 18.04 21.05 16.03
CA GLY A 435 17.56 22.12 15.13
C GLY A 435 16.04 22.20 14.99
N GLY A 436 15.28 21.34 15.68
CA GLY A 436 13.82 21.30 15.60
C GLY A 436 13.18 20.40 16.65
N PHE A 437 11.92 20.09 16.41
CA PHE A 437 11.13 19.19 17.26
C PHE A 437 9.98 18.57 16.48
N THR A 438 9.45 17.51 17.06
CA THR A 438 8.24 16.80 16.68
C THR A 438 7.19 17.11 17.74
N ALA A 439 6.11 17.79 17.37
CA ALA A 439 5.00 18.12 18.27
C ALA A 439 3.87 17.11 18.09
N SER A 440 3.42 16.54 19.19
CA SER A 440 2.25 15.67 19.27
C SER A 440 1.14 16.38 20.03
N LEU A 441 -0.05 16.41 19.45
CA LEU A 441 -1.25 17.03 19.99
C LEU A 441 -2.29 15.93 20.20
N THR A 442 -2.54 15.58 21.45
CA THR A 442 -3.66 14.69 21.79
C THR A 442 -4.93 15.53 21.88
N VAL A 443 -5.77 15.38 20.87
CA VAL A 443 -7.04 16.09 20.70
C VAL A 443 -8.17 15.20 21.21
N THR A 444 -8.87 15.64 22.24
CA THR A 444 -9.97 14.92 22.87
C THR A 444 -11.29 15.62 22.60
N ASN A 445 -12.21 14.92 21.92
CA ASN A 445 -13.58 15.37 21.75
C ASN A 445 -14.38 15.11 23.03
N GLN A 446 -14.63 16.17 23.80
CA GLN A 446 -15.38 16.08 25.06
C GLN A 446 -16.91 16.07 24.86
N SER A 447 -17.38 16.17 23.62
CA SER A 447 -18.81 16.18 23.31
C SER A 447 -19.38 14.76 23.20
N GLU A 448 -20.71 14.67 23.24
CA GLU A 448 -21.46 13.43 23.02
C GLU A 448 -21.75 13.15 21.54
N GLN A 449 -21.21 13.97 20.63
CA GLN A 449 -21.38 13.82 19.18
C GLN A 449 -20.03 13.66 18.48
N GLN A 450 -20.05 13.06 17.31
CA GLN A 450 -18.88 13.04 16.43
C GLN A 450 -18.51 14.48 16.05
N LEU A 451 -17.24 14.81 16.19
CA LEU A 451 -16.69 16.10 15.83
C LEU A 451 -15.99 15.98 14.48
N GLU A 452 -16.49 16.72 13.50
CA GLU A 452 -15.94 16.83 12.14
C GLU A 452 -15.34 18.23 11.96
N ASP A 453 -14.37 18.35 11.06
CA ASP A 453 -13.80 19.64 10.62
C ASP A 453 -13.28 20.52 11.78
N TRP A 454 -12.78 19.90 12.84
CA TRP A 454 -12.22 20.66 13.97
C TRP A 454 -10.96 21.40 13.54
N SER A 455 -10.75 22.56 14.15
CA SER A 455 -9.52 23.32 13.96
C SER A 455 -9.13 24.05 15.24
N LEU A 456 -7.84 24.40 15.34
CA LEU A 456 -7.28 25.16 16.45
C LEU A 456 -6.25 26.17 15.95
N SER A 457 -6.04 27.22 16.73
CA SER A 457 -5.02 28.23 16.45
C SER A 457 -4.18 28.55 17.67
N PHE A 458 -2.91 28.82 17.44
CA PHE A 458 -1.95 29.34 18.42
C PHE A 458 -0.84 30.11 17.73
N ASN A 459 -0.02 30.84 18.49
CA ASN A 459 1.19 31.48 17.99
C ASN A 459 2.42 30.74 18.51
N SER A 460 3.44 30.60 17.67
CA SER A 460 4.71 29.96 18.01
C SER A 460 5.89 30.74 17.43
N ASN A 461 7.03 30.68 18.11
CA ASN A 461 8.31 31.21 17.63
C ASN A 461 9.05 30.21 16.72
N HIS A 462 8.42 29.10 16.36
CA HIS A 462 9.01 28.02 15.60
C HIS A 462 8.40 27.96 14.21
N LYS A 463 9.21 27.58 13.23
CA LYS A 463 8.81 27.57 11.84
C LYS A 463 8.38 26.16 11.45
N PHE A 464 7.15 26.02 10.95
CA PHE A 464 6.65 24.75 10.45
C PHE A 464 7.61 24.17 9.40
N TYR A 465 7.83 22.87 9.49
CA TYR A 465 8.76 22.13 8.64
C TYR A 465 8.04 21.00 7.92
N GLY A 466 7.18 21.37 6.97
CA GLY A 466 6.70 20.55 5.84
C GLY A 466 5.94 19.26 6.14
N GLU A 467 6.01 18.73 7.36
CA GLU A 467 5.51 17.43 7.74
C GLU A 467 4.52 17.59 8.88
N SER A 468 3.32 17.10 8.65
CA SER A 468 2.26 16.93 9.63
C SER A 468 1.56 15.60 9.39
N TRP A 469 0.93 15.07 10.43
CA TRP A 469 0.12 13.85 10.37
C TRP A 469 -1.19 14.09 11.11
N GLY A 470 -2.31 13.76 10.45
CA GLY A 470 -3.65 13.93 10.98
C GLY A 470 -4.11 15.39 11.10
N VAL A 471 -3.28 16.34 10.65
CA VAL A 471 -3.61 17.76 10.58
C VAL A 471 -3.02 18.40 9.34
N ASP A 472 -3.78 19.29 8.73
CA ASP A 472 -3.28 20.32 7.83
C ASP A 472 -2.76 21.49 8.66
N VAL A 473 -1.55 21.95 8.36
CA VAL A 473 -0.91 23.06 9.07
C VAL A 473 -0.79 24.27 8.16
N ALA A 474 -1.56 25.32 8.46
CA ALA A 474 -1.40 26.62 7.86
C ALA A 474 -0.60 27.54 8.80
N THR A 475 0.39 28.26 8.27
CA THR A 475 1.16 29.24 9.05
C THR A 475 1.16 30.62 8.42
N GLU A 476 0.87 31.65 9.21
CA GLU A 476 1.00 33.06 8.84
C GLU A 476 2.12 33.72 9.65
N GLN A 477 3.09 34.37 8.98
CA GLN A 477 4.17 35.08 9.66
C GLN A 477 3.67 36.44 10.19
N LEU A 478 3.62 36.61 11.52
CA LEU A 478 3.16 37.84 12.18
C LEU A 478 4.28 38.88 12.33
N GLY A 479 5.54 38.44 12.37
CA GLY A 479 6.72 39.30 12.39
C GLY A 479 7.94 38.66 13.07
N GLY A 480 9.13 38.86 12.51
CA GLY A 480 10.34 38.17 13.00
C GLY A 480 10.19 36.65 12.87
N GLU A 481 10.48 35.91 13.93
CA GLU A 481 10.29 34.44 14.00
C GLU A 481 8.94 34.05 14.61
N LEU A 482 7.99 34.99 14.73
CA LEU A 482 6.65 34.71 15.27
C LEU A 482 5.69 34.33 14.13
N TYR A 483 5.04 33.18 14.28
CA TYR A 483 4.06 32.61 13.35
C TYR A 483 2.74 32.34 14.07
N ARG A 484 1.62 32.64 13.40
CA ARG A 484 0.31 32.07 13.74
C ARG A 484 0.18 30.74 13.06
N TYR A 485 -0.16 29.72 13.82
CA TYR A 485 -0.54 28.39 13.36
C TYR A 485 -2.06 28.30 13.35
N GLU A 486 -2.60 27.71 12.29
CA GLU A 486 -3.95 27.19 12.20
C GLU A 486 -3.82 25.73 11.81
N LEU A 487 -4.23 24.84 12.71
CA LEU A 487 -4.27 23.40 12.48
C LEU A 487 -5.73 23.01 12.25
N SER A 488 -6.00 22.30 11.18
CA SER A 488 -7.30 21.66 10.95
C SER A 488 -7.11 20.15 10.87
N GLY A 489 -8.04 19.39 11.42
CA GLY A 489 -8.05 17.94 11.26
C GLY A 489 -7.98 17.56 9.79
N ALA A 490 -6.99 16.75 9.42
CA ALA A 490 -6.80 16.24 8.07
C ALA A 490 -6.66 14.72 8.11
N ASP A 491 -6.89 14.06 6.99
CA ASP A 491 -6.84 12.61 6.89
C ASP A 491 -7.65 11.90 7.99
N TRP A 492 -6.98 11.05 8.76
CA TRP A 492 -7.52 10.29 9.87
C TRP A 492 -7.84 11.16 11.08
N GLY A 493 -7.22 12.34 11.15
CA GLY A 493 -7.52 13.33 12.16
C GLY A 493 -8.66 14.26 11.78
N SER A 494 -9.34 14.10 10.63
CA SER A 494 -10.49 14.96 10.26
C SER A 494 -11.72 14.77 11.17
N SER A 495 -11.85 13.60 11.80
CA SER A 495 -13.03 13.20 12.56
C SER A 495 -12.66 12.56 13.90
N ILE A 496 -13.31 13.02 14.97
CA ILE A 496 -13.12 12.48 16.33
C ILE A 496 -14.47 12.01 16.86
N GLY A 497 -14.57 10.71 17.17
CA GLY A 497 -15.77 10.16 17.80
C GLY A 497 -16.09 10.82 19.15
N ALA A 498 -17.35 10.76 19.57
CA ALA A 498 -17.80 11.28 20.87
C ALA A 498 -16.98 10.69 22.03
N GLY A 499 -16.42 11.55 22.88
CA GLY A 499 -15.57 11.13 24.02
C GLY A 499 -14.23 10.50 23.63
N GLN A 500 -13.85 10.49 22.35
CA GLN A 500 -12.60 9.89 21.88
C GLN A 500 -11.46 10.90 21.89
N SER A 501 -10.24 10.36 21.96
CA SER A 501 -9.00 11.10 21.78
C SER A 501 -8.24 10.57 20.58
N MET A 502 -7.49 11.45 19.93
CA MET A 502 -6.60 11.11 18.83
C MET A 502 -5.33 11.95 18.93
N THR A 503 -4.19 11.45 18.45
CA THR A 503 -2.90 12.14 18.59
C THR A 503 -2.32 12.51 17.25
N VAL A 504 -2.56 13.75 16.83
CA VAL A 504 -2.05 14.35 15.58
C VAL A 504 -0.72 15.04 15.84
N GLY A 505 -0.04 15.52 14.81
CA GLY A 505 1.19 16.27 15.05
C GLY A 505 1.86 16.83 13.82
N PHE A 506 3.01 17.46 14.07
CA PHE A 506 3.81 18.10 13.04
C PHE A 506 5.27 18.27 13.46
N ASN A 507 6.14 18.45 12.46
CA ASN A 507 7.53 18.81 12.66
C ASN A 507 7.75 20.31 12.45
N ALA A 508 8.64 20.91 13.25
CA ALA A 508 9.00 22.31 13.14
C ALA A 508 10.49 22.54 13.42
N LEU A 509 11.04 23.56 12.76
CA LEU A 509 12.39 24.07 13.02
C LEU A 509 12.35 25.04 14.20
N SER A 510 13.28 24.84 15.13
CA SER A 510 13.39 25.64 16.35
C SER A 510 13.90 27.04 16.01
N GLY A 511 13.02 28.06 16.06
CA GLY A 511 13.44 29.48 15.99
C GLY A 511 14.20 29.97 17.24
N THR A 512 14.08 29.28 18.37
CA THR A 512 14.87 29.56 19.58
C THR A 512 15.71 28.35 19.98
N ASP A 513 16.72 28.54 20.82
CA ASP A 513 17.49 27.41 21.36
C ASP A 513 16.64 26.62 22.37
N LEU A 514 16.14 25.46 21.94
CA LEU A 514 15.39 24.50 22.77
C LEU A 514 16.27 23.36 23.30
N GLY A 515 17.56 23.33 22.95
CA GLY A 515 18.44 22.18 23.18
C GLY A 515 18.55 21.25 21.96
N ARG A 516 19.30 20.16 22.12
CA ARG A 516 19.60 19.19 21.04
C ARG A 516 18.79 17.89 21.13
N SER A 517 18.20 17.62 22.29
CA SER A 517 17.34 16.46 22.59
C SER A 517 16.56 16.69 23.88
N GLY A 518 15.47 15.94 24.08
CA GLY A 518 14.61 16.01 25.27
C GLY A 518 13.13 16.09 24.89
N ASN A 519 12.25 16.27 25.87
CA ASN A 519 10.80 16.31 25.62
C ASN A 519 10.35 17.73 25.29
N LEU A 520 9.47 17.86 24.29
CA LEU A 520 8.70 19.06 24.04
C LEU A 520 7.59 19.21 25.09
N SER A 521 7.35 20.43 25.53
CA SER A 521 6.18 20.79 26.36
C SER A 521 5.42 21.94 25.70
N GLU A 522 4.15 22.13 26.09
CA GLU A 522 3.32 23.23 25.59
C GLU A 522 4.01 24.59 25.72
N ALA A 523 4.63 24.88 26.87
CA ALA A 523 5.33 26.14 27.11
C ALA A 523 6.55 26.36 26.21
N MET A 524 7.12 25.29 25.64
CA MET A 524 8.19 25.37 24.66
C MET A 524 7.64 25.55 23.24
N LEU A 525 6.46 25.01 22.96
CA LEU A 525 5.80 25.15 21.67
C LEU A 525 5.22 26.55 21.46
N LEU A 526 4.57 27.12 22.48
CA LEU A 526 3.83 28.36 22.40
C LEU A 526 4.71 29.60 22.53
N ALA A 527 4.40 30.63 21.75
CA ALA A 527 4.95 31.96 21.96
C ALA A 527 4.43 32.57 23.28
N ALA A 528 5.17 33.54 23.82
CA ALA A 528 4.75 34.25 25.03
C ALA A 528 3.35 34.86 24.85
N ASP A 529 2.49 34.68 25.86
CA ASP A 529 1.09 35.13 25.88
C ASP A 529 0.18 34.50 24.80
N SER A 530 0.61 33.40 24.17
CA SER A 530 -0.24 32.59 23.31
C SER A 530 -0.93 31.48 24.09
N GLU A 531 -2.17 31.17 23.69
CA GLU A 531 -2.95 30.02 24.17
C GLU A 531 -3.47 29.25 22.94
N ILE A 532 -3.71 27.95 23.10
CA ILE A 532 -4.36 27.13 22.08
C ILE A 532 -5.86 27.43 22.10
N THR A 533 -6.40 27.86 20.97
CA THR A 533 -7.80 28.25 20.83
C THR A 533 -8.48 27.35 19.80
N PRO A 534 -9.47 26.53 20.17
CA PRO A 534 -10.36 25.87 19.20
C PRO A 534 -11.07 26.93 18.33
N LEU A 535 -11.24 26.65 17.04
CA LEU A 535 -11.83 27.58 16.06
C LEU A 535 -13.24 27.21 15.63
#